data_AF-A0A1S6XXQ0-F1
#
_entry.id   AF-A0A1S6XXQ0-F1
#
_cell.length_a   1.000
_cell.length_b   1.000
_cell.length_c   1.000
_cell.angle_alpha   90.00
_cell.angle_beta   90.00
_cell.angle_gamma   90.00
#
_symmetry.space_group_name_H-M   'P 1'
#
loop_
_entity.id
_entity.type
_entity.pdbx_description
1 polymer ?
#
loop_
_entity_poly.entity_id
_entity_poly.type
_entity_poly.pdbx_seq_one_letter_code
_entity_poly.pdbx_strand_id
1 'polypeptide(L)'
;MHSLQQLVAGQSLNEALAQVEGQIKRQPADADLRASFVQLLCLVGNWSRALTQLKSWRALKPQAQPAVNLLEQAIGGELKRALVFRGLATPRMPGDDDRYRLGSLTEWRPLSGDEQQLSGHGQKSWLSAQDDFPLLNLETLTFATAESAS
;
A
#
# COMPACT_ATOMS: atom_id res chain seq x y z
N MET A 1 -23.49 8.56 -11.72
CA MET A 1 -22.63 8.97 -10.59
C MET A 1 -22.89 10.42 -10.24
N HIS A 2 -23.48 10.70 -9.07
CA HIS A 2 -23.39 12.05 -8.48
C HIS A 2 -21.92 12.27 -8.11
N SER A 3 -21.32 13.37 -8.55
CA SER A 3 -19.92 13.65 -8.20
C SER A 3 -19.84 14.03 -6.72
N LEU A 4 -18.76 13.66 -6.02
CA LEU A 4 -18.54 14.09 -4.63
C LEU A 4 -18.65 15.61 -4.48
N GLN A 5 -18.27 16.36 -5.51
CA GLN A 5 -18.42 17.82 -5.56
C GLN A 5 -19.88 18.23 -5.43
N GLN A 6 -20.81 17.56 -6.12
CA GLN A 6 -22.25 17.83 -6.00
C GLN A 6 -22.79 17.49 -4.61
N LEU A 7 -22.25 16.46 -3.96
CA LEU A 7 -22.66 16.06 -2.62
C LEU A 7 -22.11 16.96 -1.50
N VAL A 8 -21.07 17.75 -1.75
CA VAL A 8 -20.45 18.63 -0.73
C VAL A 8 -20.64 20.12 -1.04
N ALA A 9 -21.27 20.47 -2.17
CA ALA A 9 -21.49 21.84 -2.60
C ALA A 9 -22.47 22.61 -1.68
N GLY A 10 -21.93 23.15 -0.58
CA GLY A 10 -22.63 24.07 0.33
C GLY A 10 -23.17 23.43 1.63
N GLN A 11 -22.94 22.14 1.85
CA GLN A 11 -23.34 21.45 3.08
C GLN A 11 -22.14 20.86 3.82
N SER A 12 -22.28 20.67 5.14
CA SER A 12 -21.26 20.01 5.95
C SER A 12 -21.11 18.53 5.57
N LEU A 13 -19.92 17.96 5.80
CA LEU A 13 -19.68 16.53 5.55
C LEU A 13 -20.64 15.62 6.34
N ASN A 14 -21.04 16.04 7.54
CA ASN A 14 -21.98 15.29 8.37
C ASN A 14 -23.40 15.31 7.80
N GLU A 15 -23.85 16.44 7.26
CA GLU A 15 -25.14 16.54 6.56
C GLU A 15 -25.15 15.69 5.28
N ALA A 16 -24.08 15.76 4.49
CA ALA A 16 -23.92 14.92 3.30
C ALA A 16 -23.96 13.42 3.64
N LEU A 17 -23.28 12.99 4.73
CA LEU A 17 -23.33 11.62 5.22
C LEU A 17 -24.74 11.20 5.61
N ALA A 18 -25.46 12.03 6.38
CA ALA A 18 -26.83 11.74 6.80
C ALA A 18 -27.79 11.64 5.61
N GLN A 19 -27.64 12.52 4.61
CA GLN A 19 -28.42 12.53 3.39
C GLN A 19 -28.21 11.24 2.59
N VAL A 20 -26.95 10.88 2.30
CA VAL A 20 -26.61 9.67 1.54
C VAL A 20 -27.03 8.41 2.31
N GLU A 21 -26.89 8.38 3.64
CA GLU A 21 -27.39 7.27 4.46
C GLU A 21 -28.92 7.12 4.34
N GLY A 22 -29.66 8.23 4.34
CA GLY A 22 -31.10 8.25 4.10
C GLY A 22 -31.49 7.73 2.71
N GLN A 23 -30.70 8.05 1.69
CA GLN A 23 -30.90 7.55 0.32
C GLN A 23 -30.63 6.04 0.24
N ILE A 24 -29.55 5.54 0.88
CA ILE A 24 -29.24 4.10 0.95
C ILE A 24 -30.35 3.32 1.65
N LYS A 25 -30.97 3.88 2.71
CA LYS A 25 -32.12 3.23 3.38
C LYS A 25 -33.31 3.05 2.45
N ARG A 26 -33.53 3.97 1.51
CA ARG A 26 -34.60 3.88 0.51
C ARG A 26 -34.23 2.97 -0.66
N GLN A 27 -32.95 2.91 -1.02
CA GLN A 27 -32.44 2.16 -2.18
C GLN A 27 -31.18 1.35 -1.80
N PRO A 28 -31.33 0.27 -1.02
CA PRO A 28 -30.19 -0.47 -0.47
C PRO A 28 -29.34 -1.21 -1.52
N ALA A 29 -29.90 -1.44 -2.72
CA ALA A 29 -29.23 -2.13 -3.82
C ALA A 29 -28.43 -1.19 -4.74
N ASP A 30 -28.44 0.13 -4.49
CA ASP A 30 -27.67 1.09 -5.29
C ASP A 30 -26.18 1.06 -4.88
N ALA A 31 -25.34 0.61 -5.80
CA ALA A 31 -23.89 0.51 -5.59
C ALA A 31 -23.18 1.87 -5.63
N ASP A 32 -23.68 2.84 -6.40
CA ASP A 32 -23.05 4.15 -6.55
C ASP A 32 -23.29 5.01 -5.29
N LEU A 33 -24.46 4.88 -4.66
CA LEU A 33 -24.72 5.48 -3.34
C LEU A 33 -23.77 4.92 -2.27
N ARG A 34 -23.53 3.60 -2.26
CA ARG A 34 -22.58 3.00 -1.32
C ARG A 34 -21.15 3.43 -1.58
N ALA A 35 -20.73 3.56 -2.84
CA ALA A 35 -19.41 4.07 -3.20
C ALA A 35 -19.21 5.50 -2.66
N SER A 36 -20.19 6.37 -2.89
CA SER A 36 -20.18 7.77 -2.41
C SER A 36 -20.15 7.84 -0.88
N PHE A 37 -20.93 6.98 -0.21
CA PHE A 37 -20.96 6.90 1.24
C PHE A 37 -19.63 6.45 1.85
N VAL A 38 -18.97 5.43 1.26
CA VAL A 38 -17.63 5.00 1.67
C VAL A 38 -16.63 6.15 1.57
N GLN A 39 -16.64 6.89 0.45
CA GLN A 39 -15.73 8.02 0.24
C GLN A 39 -15.94 9.12 1.29
N LEU A 40 -17.20 9.47 1.59
CA LEU A 40 -17.53 10.43 2.65
C LEU A 40 -17.08 9.94 4.05
N LEU A 41 -17.26 8.64 4.35
CA LEU A 41 -16.80 8.05 5.61
C LEU A 41 -15.27 8.13 5.76
N CYS A 42 -14.52 7.95 4.67
CA CYS A 42 -13.08 8.13 4.66
C CYS A 42 -12.68 9.59 4.94
N LEU A 43 -13.41 10.57 4.39
CA LEU A 43 -13.12 11.99 4.61
C LEU A 43 -13.33 12.43 6.06
N VAL A 44 -14.35 11.91 6.74
CA VAL A 44 -14.59 12.19 8.17
C VAL A 44 -13.76 11.30 9.11
N GLY A 45 -12.94 10.41 8.57
CA GLY A 45 -12.10 9.50 9.35
C GLY A 45 -12.85 8.38 10.08
N ASN A 46 -14.07 8.04 9.65
CA ASN A 46 -14.85 6.96 10.25
C ASN A 46 -14.47 5.60 9.63
N TRP A 47 -13.24 5.16 9.93
CA TRP A 47 -12.60 3.98 9.33
C TRP A 47 -13.39 2.69 9.52
N SER A 48 -13.93 2.47 10.73
CA SER A 48 -14.67 1.24 11.04
C SER A 48 -15.92 1.11 10.16
N ARG A 49 -16.71 2.17 10.02
CA ARG A 49 -17.90 2.14 9.15
C ARG A 49 -17.52 2.05 7.68
N ALA A 50 -16.45 2.72 7.26
CA ALA A 50 -15.96 2.64 5.87
C ALA A 50 -15.62 1.19 5.48
N LEU A 51 -14.87 0.48 6.33
CA LEU A 51 -14.53 -0.94 6.12
C LEU A 51 -15.76 -1.84 6.07
N THR A 52 -16.79 -1.58 6.89
CA THR A 52 -18.06 -2.32 6.80
C THR A 52 -18.75 -2.09 5.45
N GLN A 53 -18.82 -0.85 4.99
CA GLN A 53 -19.51 -0.49 3.74
C GLN A 53 -18.76 -0.93 2.49
N LEU A 54 -17.43 -1.02 2.53
CA LEU A 54 -16.59 -1.57 1.45
C LEU A 54 -16.99 -3.01 1.11
N LYS A 55 -17.28 -3.85 2.13
CA LYS A 55 -17.77 -5.22 1.92
C LYS A 55 -19.12 -5.25 1.19
N SER A 56 -20.04 -4.36 1.56
CA SER A 56 -21.34 -4.23 0.91
C SER A 56 -21.22 -3.70 -0.52
N TRP A 57 -20.36 -2.71 -0.77
CA TRP A 57 -20.12 -2.19 -2.12
C TRP A 57 -19.52 -3.26 -3.04
N ARG A 58 -18.54 -4.02 -2.56
CA ARG A 58 -17.95 -5.17 -3.29
C ARG A 58 -19.00 -6.20 -3.67
N ALA A 59 -19.93 -6.51 -2.76
CA ALA A 59 -20.99 -7.48 -3.01
C ALA A 59 -21.98 -7.02 -4.10
N LEU A 60 -22.29 -5.72 -4.17
CA LEU A 60 -23.19 -5.17 -5.18
C LEU A 60 -22.53 -4.96 -6.55
N LYS A 61 -21.23 -4.63 -6.57
CA LYS A 61 -20.50 -4.34 -7.81
C LYS A 61 -19.11 -5.00 -7.78
N PRO A 62 -19.00 -6.30 -8.13
CA PRO A 62 -17.72 -7.02 -8.13
C PRO A 62 -16.66 -6.37 -9.03
N GLN A 63 -17.07 -5.68 -10.10
CA GLN A 63 -16.16 -4.93 -10.99
C GLN A 63 -15.40 -3.79 -10.27
N ALA A 64 -15.92 -3.31 -9.13
CA ALA A 64 -15.26 -2.30 -8.31
C ALA A 64 -14.14 -2.86 -7.40
N GLN A 65 -13.85 -4.17 -7.49
CA GLN A 65 -12.83 -4.84 -6.67
C GLN A 65 -11.49 -4.09 -6.57
N PRO A 66 -10.90 -3.55 -7.66
CA PRO A 66 -9.64 -2.83 -7.58
C PRO A 66 -9.73 -1.58 -6.70
N ALA A 67 -10.82 -0.82 -6.83
CA ALA A 67 -11.06 0.38 -6.03
C ALA A 67 -11.31 0.04 -4.55
N VAL A 68 -12.04 -1.03 -4.29
CA VAL A 68 -12.27 -1.54 -2.93
C VAL A 68 -10.95 -1.94 -2.27
N ASN A 69 -10.11 -2.72 -2.96
CA ASN A 69 -8.80 -3.14 -2.45
C ASN A 69 -7.91 -1.94 -2.12
N LEU A 70 -7.85 -0.95 -3.01
CA LEU A 70 -7.05 0.26 -2.80
C LEU A 70 -7.50 1.00 -1.54
N LEU A 71 -8.81 1.18 -1.34
CA LEU A 71 -9.35 1.86 -0.17
C LEU A 71 -9.15 1.05 1.11
N GLU A 72 -9.31 -0.28 1.09
CA GLU A 72 -9.02 -1.15 2.23
C GLU A 72 -7.56 -1.02 2.67
N GLN A 73 -6.62 -1.03 1.71
CA GLN A 73 -5.19 -0.86 1.99
C GLN A 73 -4.88 0.54 2.53
N ALA A 74 -5.46 1.58 1.93
CA ALA A 74 -5.28 2.97 2.38
C ALA A 74 -5.77 3.16 3.82
N ILE A 75 -6.99 2.69 4.13
CA ILE A 75 -7.55 2.74 5.50
C ILE A 75 -6.66 1.94 6.47
N GLY A 76 -6.18 0.76 6.06
CA GLY A 76 -5.24 -0.03 6.86
C GLY A 76 -3.92 0.72 7.14
N GLY A 77 -3.42 1.47 6.16
CA GLY A 77 -2.26 2.35 6.31
C GLY A 77 -2.50 3.48 7.31
N GLU A 78 -3.66 4.13 7.25
CA GLU A 78 -4.06 5.19 8.18
C GLU A 78 -4.16 4.72 9.63
N LEU A 79 -4.79 3.55 9.85
CA LEU A 79 -4.88 2.94 11.17
C LEU A 79 -3.49 2.62 11.74
N LYS A 80 -2.59 2.06 10.92
CA LYS A 80 -1.20 1.81 11.33
C LYS A 80 -0.45 3.10 11.63
N ARG A 81 -0.59 4.13 10.79
CA ARG A 81 0.04 5.43 11.00
C ARG A 81 -0.37 6.07 12.32
N ALA A 82 -1.66 5.97 12.68
CA ALA A 82 -2.17 6.44 13.97
C ALA A 82 -1.52 5.70 15.16
N LEU A 83 -1.26 4.40 15.05
CA LEU A 83 -0.54 3.63 16.08
C LEU A 83 0.92 4.07 16.18
N VAL A 84 1.59 4.29 15.05
CA VAL A 84 2.98 4.74 15.01
C VAL A 84 3.14 6.11 15.68
N PHE A 85 2.27 7.06 15.35
CA PHE A 85 2.32 8.39 15.96
C PHE A 85 2.00 8.41 17.46
N ARG A 86 1.32 7.37 17.96
CA ARG A 86 1.11 7.16 19.40
C ARG A 86 2.26 6.41 20.09
N GLY A 87 3.30 6.02 19.36
CA GLY A 87 4.40 5.20 19.88
C GLY A 87 4.02 3.74 20.16
N LEU A 88 2.85 3.28 19.68
CA LEU A 88 2.35 1.91 19.88
C LEU A 88 2.78 0.95 18.76
N ALA A 89 3.39 1.46 17.71
CA ALA A 89 3.92 0.68 16.60
C ALA A 89 5.14 1.37 15.98
N THR A 90 5.96 0.62 15.24
CA THR A 90 7.08 1.15 14.46
C THR A 90 6.65 1.37 12.99
N PRO A 91 7.12 2.43 12.32
CA PRO A 91 6.88 2.60 10.88
C PRO A 91 7.53 1.43 10.12
N ARG A 92 6.73 0.74 9.29
CA ARG A 92 7.22 -0.35 8.44
C ARG A 92 6.75 -0.13 7.01
N MET A 93 7.69 -0.09 6.05
CA MET A 93 7.39 -0.23 4.64
C MET A 93 7.01 -1.69 4.32
N PRO A 94 6.18 -1.92 3.29
CA PRO A 94 5.90 -3.26 2.79
C PRO A 94 7.19 -3.98 2.38
N GLY A 95 7.42 -5.19 2.89
CA GLY A 95 8.59 -6.02 2.58
C GLY A 95 9.79 -5.87 3.52
N ASP A 96 9.72 -4.97 4.50
CA ASP A 96 10.90 -4.64 5.31
C ASP A 96 10.99 -5.47 6.60
N ASP A 97 11.84 -6.48 6.55
CA ASP A 97 12.60 -6.90 7.71
C ASP A 97 13.59 -5.78 8.06
N ASP A 98 13.67 -5.39 9.34
CA ASP A 98 14.62 -4.36 9.77
C ASP A 98 16.07 -4.75 9.48
N ARG A 99 16.37 -6.05 9.33
CA ARG A 99 17.67 -6.55 8.90
C ARG A 99 18.06 -6.08 7.50
N TYR A 100 17.10 -5.91 6.58
CA TYR A 100 17.40 -5.34 5.26
C TYR A 100 17.79 -3.87 5.38
N ARG A 101 17.06 -3.10 6.20
CA ARG A 101 17.32 -1.66 6.39
C ARG A 101 18.65 -1.40 7.08
N LEU A 102 18.96 -2.22 8.08
CA LEU A 102 20.21 -2.15 8.83
C LEU A 102 21.40 -2.71 8.04
N GLY A 103 21.16 -3.30 6.85
CA GLY A 103 22.19 -3.95 6.06
C GLY A 103 22.84 -5.13 6.79
N SER A 104 22.09 -5.82 7.66
CA SER A 104 22.57 -7.00 8.39
C SER A 104 22.15 -8.32 7.74
N LEU A 105 21.39 -8.26 6.64
CA LEU A 105 21.00 -9.41 5.83
C LEU A 105 20.92 -8.99 4.36
N THR A 106 21.27 -9.91 3.46
CA THR A 106 20.93 -9.87 2.04
C THR A 106 20.04 -11.07 1.72
N GLU A 107 18.85 -10.83 1.17
CA GLU A 107 17.99 -11.89 0.63
C GLU A 107 17.75 -11.67 -0.85
N TRP A 108 18.04 -12.68 -1.66
CA TRP A 108 17.78 -12.67 -3.09
C TRP A 108 16.38 -13.22 -3.37
N ARG A 109 15.56 -12.44 -4.08
CA ARG A 109 14.20 -12.86 -4.48
C ARG A 109 13.99 -12.74 -5.98
N PRO A 110 13.23 -13.65 -6.61
CA PRO A 110 12.84 -13.54 -8.02
C PRO A 110 12.15 -12.21 -8.33
N LEU A 111 12.58 -11.57 -9.40
CA LEU A 111 11.96 -10.36 -9.93
C LEU A 111 10.77 -10.76 -10.80
N SER A 112 9.57 -10.35 -10.42
CA SER A 112 8.34 -10.60 -11.18
C SER A 112 8.03 -12.09 -11.44
N GLY A 113 8.51 -13.00 -10.58
CA GLY A 113 8.29 -14.44 -10.71
C GLY A 113 9.19 -15.14 -11.72
N ASP A 114 10.16 -14.43 -12.31
CA ASP A 114 11.21 -15.02 -13.13
C ASP A 114 12.39 -15.45 -12.24
N GLU A 115 12.68 -16.75 -12.19
CA GLU A 115 13.76 -17.30 -11.37
C GLU A 115 15.16 -16.90 -11.88
N GLN A 116 15.29 -16.43 -13.13
CA GLN A 116 16.58 -16.01 -13.68
C GLN A 116 16.94 -14.56 -13.36
N GLN A 117 15.96 -13.75 -12.94
CA GLN A 117 16.17 -12.36 -12.55
C GLN A 117 15.99 -12.26 -11.05
N LEU A 118 17.04 -11.90 -10.34
CA LEU A 118 17.00 -11.77 -8.88
C LEU A 118 17.15 -10.30 -8.47
N SER A 119 16.35 -9.89 -7.50
CA SER A 119 16.50 -8.63 -6.77
C SER A 119 17.02 -8.93 -5.36
N GLY A 120 18.14 -8.33 -5.00
CA GLY A 120 18.68 -8.39 -3.65
C GLY A 120 17.98 -7.39 -2.73
N HIS A 121 17.55 -7.83 -1.56
CA HIS A 121 16.97 -7.01 -0.51
C HIS A 121 17.94 -6.93 0.68
N GLY A 122 18.30 -5.72 1.08
CA GLY A 122 19.13 -5.45 2.24
C GLY A 122 20.55 -5.00 1.88
N GLN A 123 21.56 -5.66 2.44
CA GLN A 123 22.95 -5.30 2.18
C GLN A 123 23.31 -5.56 0.71
N LYS A 124 23.98 -4.59 0.07
CA LYS A 124 24.49 -4.79 -1.30
C LYS A 124 25.62 -5.80 -1.26
N SER A 125 25.70 -6.67 -2.25
CA SER A 125 26.82 -7.60 -2.40
C SER A 125 27.29 -7.65 -3.84
N TRP A 126 28.59 -7.94 -4.01
CA TRP A 126 29.21 -8.23 -5.29
C TRP A 126 29.29 -9.74 -5.46
N LEU A 127 28.82 -10.24 -6.59
CA LEU A 127 28.85 -11.66 -6.88
C LEU A 127 29.97 -11.96 -7.88
N SER A 128 30.70 -13.05 -7.64
CA SER A 128 31.57 -13.69 -8.61
C SER A 128 31.01 -15.07 -8.99
N ALA A 129 31.67 -15.76 -9.92
CA ALA A 129 31.31 -17.14 -10.24
C ALA A 129 31.57 -18.13 -9.08
N GLN A 130 32.34 -17.73 -8.07
CA GLN A 130 32.82 -18.62 -7.00
C GLN A 130 32.26 -18.25 -5.63
N ASP A 131 32.00 -16.97 -5.39
CA ASP A 131 31.66 -16.45 -4.06
C ASP A 131 30.86 -15.14 -4.08
N ASP A 132 30.26 -14.81 -2.93
CA ASP A 132 29.55 -13.55 -2.65
C ASP A 132 30.39 -12.65 -1.72
N PHE A 133 30.46 -11.36 -2.04
CA PHE A 133 31.26 -10.37 -1.34
C PHE A 133 30.37 -9.23 -0.84
N PRO A 134 29.90 -9.27 0.42
CA PRO A 134 29.03 -8.24 0.96
C PRO A 134 29.74 -6.89 1.08
N LEU A 135 29.07 -5.82 0.69
CA LEU A 135 29.66 -4.49 0.52
C LEU A 135 30.29 -3.94 1.81
N LEU A 136 29.72 -4.24 2.99
CA LEU A 136 30.25 -3.72 4.25
C LEU A 136 31.51 -4.46 4.72
N ASN A 137 31.80 -5.64 4.16
CA ASN A 137 33.00 -6.43 4.44
C ASN A 137 34.04 -6.31 3.30
N LEU A 138 33.70 -5.64 2.20
CA LEU A 138 34.59 -5.48 1.06
C LEU A 138 35.66 -4.42 1.38
N GLU A 139 36.90 -4.85 1.59
CA GLU A 139 38.01 -3.94 1.92
C GLU A 139 38.69 -3.35 0.69
N THR A 140 38.84 -4.13 -0.39
CA THR A 140 39.55 -3.69 -1.60
C THR A 140 38.96 -4.38 -2.83
N LEU A 141 38.76 -3.60 -3.90
CA LEU A 141 38.32 -4.08 -5.21
C LEU A 141 39.30 -3.56 -6.26
N THR A 142 39.95 -4.47 -6.97
CA THR A 142 40.93 -4.16 -8.01
C THR A 142 40.42 -4.66 -9.36
N PHE A 143 40.39 -3.78 -10.34
CA PHE A 143 40.10 -4.15 -11.72
C PHE A 143 41.41 -4.37 -12.47
N ALA A 144 41.52 -5.47 -13.21
CA ALA A 144 42.62 -5.65 -14.13
C ALA A 144 42.54 -4.55 -15.21
N THR A 145 43.63 -3.80 -15.39
CA THR A 145 43.78 -2.93 -16.55
C THR A 145 43.91 -3.82 -17.79
N ALA A 146 43.07 -3.60 -18.80
CA ALA A 146 43.13 -4.38 -20.03
C ALA A 146 44.54 -4.30 -20.62
N GLU A 147 45.27 -5.42 -20.63
CA GLU A 147 46.48 -5.55 -21.45
C GLU A 147 46.06 -5.29 -22.90
N SER A 148 46.70 -4.29 -23.50
CA SER A 148 46.51 -4.00 -24.92
C SER A 148 47.02 -5.20 -25.71
N ALA A 149 46.09 -6.03 -26.17
CA ALA A 149 46.37 -7.17 -27.02
C ALA A 149 47.22 -6.70 -28.21
N SER A 150 48.48 -7.15 -28.24
CA SER A 150 49.41 -7.02 -29.37
C SER A 150 49.60 -8.40 -29.98
#